data_AF-A0A850QT55-F1
#
_entry.id   AF-A0A850QT55-F1
#
_cell.length_a   1.000
_cell.length_b   1.000
_cell.length_c   1.000
_cell.angle_alpha   90.00
_cell.angle_beta   90.00
_cell.angle_gamma   90.00
#
_symmetry.space_group_name_H-M   'P 1'
#
loop_
_entity.id
_entity.type
_entity.pdbx_description
1 polymer ?
#
loop_
_entity_poly.entity_id
_entity_poly.type
_entity_poly.pdbx_seq_one_letter_code
_entity_poly.pdbx_strand_id
1 'polypeptide(L)'
;MEAVTWGFIGTIVGALASIATTALTNWNSHVLSNRAKESEKQNAANTFQRETILELQVALLDYFRSCCQIYSYDLIILKKTGKWHQSVPEELNDINRTLTAKISILIQRISDDELRTSLKAFKSICTQFGLAENDREASMYHMQALSDYENVNELLGQALRTTYL
;
A
#
# COMPACT_ATOMS: atom_id res chain seq x y z
N MET A 1 51.39 -55.55 -17.43
CA MET A 1 51.39 -54.09 -17.18
C MET A 1 50.06 -53.42 -17.53
N GLU A 2 49.21 -54.00 -18.39
CA GLU A 2 47.95 -53.35 -18.82
C GLU A 2 46.90 -53.11 -17.72
N ALA A 3 46.75 -54.03 -16.76
CA ALA A 3 45.72 -53.90 -15.71
C ALA A 3 45.93 -52.67 -14.80
N VAL A 4 47.19 -52.30 -14.54
CA VAL A 4 47.54 -51.14 -13.71
C VAL A 4 47.24 -49.84 -14.47
N THR A 5 47.49 -49.81 -15.78
CA THR A 5 47.19 -48.67 -16.66
C THR A 5 45.68 -48.44 -16.76
N TRP A 6 44.89 -49.50 -16.94
CA TRP A 6 43.42 -49.41 -16.97
C TRP A 6 42.82 -49.01 -15.62
N GLY A 7 43.37 -49.50 -14.50
CA GLY A 7 42.96 -49.09 -13.15
C GLY A 7 43.20 -47.60 -12.87
N PHE A 8 44.32 -47.05 -13.33
CA PHE A 8 44.65 -45.63 -13.19
C PHE A 8 43.77 -44.71 -14.06
N ILE A 9 43.44 -45.14 -15.28
CA ILE A 9 42.51 -44.40 -16.15
C ILE A 9 41.10 -44.38 -15.53
N GLY A 10 40.65 -45.52 -14.98
CA GLY A 10 39.35 -45.62 -14.32
C GLY A 10 39.18 -44.68 -13.12
N THR A 11 40.21 -44.52 -12.29
CA THR A 11 40.17 -43.59 -11.14
C THR A 11 40.18 -42.12 -11.56
N ILE A 12 40.94 -41.74 -12.60
CA ILE A 12 40.90 -40.38 -13.14
C ILE A 12 39.52 -40.04 -13.69
N VAL A 13 38.95 -40.94 -14.51
CA VAL A 13 37.61 -40.74 -15.09
C VAL A 13 36.54 -40.66 -13.98
N GLY A 14 36.61 -41.54 -12.97
CA GLY A 14 35.71 -41.51 -11.83
C GLY A 14 35.81 -40.22 -10.99
N ALA A 15 37.03 -39.72 -10.74
CA ALA A 15 37.25 -38.47 -10.03
C ALA A 15 36.75 -37.25 -10.83
N LEU A 16 37.01 -37.21 -12.14
CA LEU A 16 36.52 -36.14 -13.02
C LEU A 16 34.98 -36.15 -13.13
N ALA A 17 34.37 -37.32 -13.26
CA ALA A 17 32.92 -37.47 -13.24
C ALA A 17 32.33 -36.96 -11.91
N SER A 18 32.94 -37.30 -10.78
CA SER A 18 32.49 -36.87 -9.45
C SER A 18 32.57 -35.35 -9.25
N ILE A 19 33.66 -34.72 -9.72
CA ILE A 19 33.83 -33.26 -9.67
C ILE A 19 32.80 -32.58 -10.58
N ALA A 20 32.58 -33.10 -11.78
CA ALA A 20 31.60 -32.57 -12.72
C ALA A 20 30.17 -32.65 -12.15
N THR A 21 29.78 -33.80 -11.57
CA THR A 21 28.48 -33.95 -10.91
C THR A 21 28.32 -33.01 -9.72
N THR A 22 29.37 -32.82 -8.91
CA THR A 22 29.34 -31.90 -7.77
C THR A 22 29.19 -30.44 -8.23
N ALA A 23 29.93 -30.03 -9.27
CA ALA A 23 29.83 -28.69 -9.83
C ALA A 23 28.43 -28.41 -10.42
N LEU A 24 27.86 -29.36 -11.15
CA LEU A 24 26.50 -29.26 -11.70
C LEU A 24 25.45 -29.18 -10.59
N THR A 25 25.58 -30.01 -9.55
CA THR A 25 24.64 -30.01 -8.41
C THR A 25 24.72 -28.70 -7.63
N ASN A 26 25.93 -28.21 -7.35
CA ASN A 26 26.17 -26.94 -6.67
C ASN A 26 25.65 -25.74 -7.47
N TRP A 27 25.81 -25.76 -8.80
CA TRP A 27 25.25 -24.72 -9.66
C TRP A 27 23.73 -24.73 -9.62
N ASN A 28 23.12 -25.90 -9.76
CA ASN A 28 21.67 -26.04 -9.75
C ASN A 28 21.07 -25.65 -8.39
N SER A 29 21.73 -26.03 -7.29
CA SER A 29 21.32 -25.62 -5.94
C SER A 29 21.48 -24.12 -5.72
N HIS A 30 22.52 -23.50 -6.28
CA HIS A 30 22.71 -22.05 -6.20
C HIS A 30 21.63 -21.27 -6.98
N VAL A 31 21.31 -21.73 -8.20
CA VAL A 31 20.21 -21.15 -8.99
C VAL A 31 18.86 -21.31 -8.28
N LEU A 32 18.58 -22.50 -7.73
CA LEU A 32 17.34 -22.76 -7.00
C LEU A 32 17.26 -21.90 -5.72
N SER A 33 18.36 -21.80 -4.96
CA SER A 33 18.47 -20.94 -3.77
C SER A 33 18.22 -19.47 -4.10
N ASN A 34 18.80 -18.96 -5.19
CA ASN A 34 18.58 -17.57 -5.62
C ASN A 34 17.13 -17.33 -6.05
N ARG A 35 16.52 -18.26 -6.79
CA ARG A 35 15.10 -18.17 -7.16
C ARG A 35 14.18 -18.22 -5.94
N ALA A 36 14.50 -19.07 -4.96
CA ALA A 36 13.76 -19.15 -3.71
C ALA A 36 13.85 -17.84 -2.92
N LYS A 37 15.04 -17.25 -2.79
CA LYS A 37 15.23 -15.94 -2.13
C LYS A 37 14.48 -14.82 -2.83
N GLU A 38 14.47 -14.81 -4.17
CA GLU A 38 13.74 -13.79 -4.93
C GLU A 38 12.22 -13.93 -4.75
N SER A 39 11.71 -15.16 -4.80
CA SER A 39 10.30 -15.45 -4.52
C SER A 39 9.93 -15.07 -3.09
N GLU A 40 10.78 -15.34 -2.11
CA GLU A 40 10.57 -14.96 -0.71
C GLU A 40 10.50 -13.44 -0.54
N LYS A 41 11.42 -12.70 -1.17
CA LYS A 41 11.39 -11.23 -1.17
C LYS A 41 10.11 -10.69 -1.81
N GLN A 42 9.70 -11.24 -2.95
CA GLN A 42 8.47 -10.83 -3.63
C GLN A 42 7.24 -11.10 -2.75
N ASN A 43 7.17 -12.28 -2.13
CA ASN A 43 6.08 -12.64 -1.22
C ASN A 43 6.02 -11.71 0.00
N ALA A 44 7.18 -11.34 0.56
CA ALA A 44 7.27 -10.40 1.66
C ALA A 44 6.80 -8.99 1.24
N ALA A 45 7.22 -8.52 0.06
CA ALA A 45 6.78 -7.24 -0.49
C ALA A 45 5.26 -7.22 -0.75
N ASN A 46 4.72 -8.28 -1.36
CA ASN A 46 3.29 -8.43 -1.60
C ASN A 46 2.48 -8.45 -0.30
N THR A 47 2.99 -9.14 0.73
CA THR A 47 2.36 -9.20 2.05
C THR A 47 2.33 -7.82 2.71
N PHE A 48 3.45 -7.10 2.69
CA PHE A 48 3.53 -5.74 3.21
C PHE A 48 2.58 -4.77 2.49
N GLN A 49 2.49 -4.85 1.16
CA GLN A 49 1.55 -4.03 0.39
C GLN A 49 0.10 -4.38 0.70
N ARG A 50 -0.23 -5.66 0.81
CA ARG A 50 -1.58 -6.13 1.18
C ARG A 50 -2.01 -5.59 2.53
N GLU A 51 -1.17 -5.74 3.55
CA GLU A 51 -1.44 -5.25 4.90
C GLU A 51 -1.59 -3.72 4.91
N THR A 52 -0.71 -3.01 4.21
CA THR A 52 -0.79 -1.55 4.06
C THR A 52 -2.09 -1.11 3.41
N ILE A 53 -2.52 -1.77 2.32
CA ILE A 53 -3.75 -1.43 1.60
C ILE A 53 -4.98 -1.69 2.47
N LEU A 54 -5.03 -2.84 3.17
CA LEU A 54 -6.13 -3.17 4.08
C LEU A 54 -6.23 -2.16 5.24
N GLU A 55 -5.10 -1.80 5.84
CA GLU A 55 -5.07 -0.78 6.90
C GLU A 55 -5.49 0.60 6.37
N LEU A 56 -5.04 0.96 5.16
CA LEU A 56 -5.38 2.22 4.52
C LEU A 56 -6.87 2.30 4.19
N GLN A 57 -7.51 1.23 3.70
CA GLN A 57 -8.95 1.23 3.41
C GLN A 57 -9.78 1.59 4.64
N VAL A 58 -9.46 1.00 5.79
CA VAL A 58 -10.15 1.30 7.06
C VAL A 58 -9.85 2.73 7.51
N ALA A 59 -8.57 3.12 7.54
CA ALA A 59 -8.17 4.45 7.98
C ALA A 59 -8.72 5.57 7.07
N LEU A 60 -8.86 5.32 5.78
CA LEU A 60 -9.40 6.27 4.80
C LEU A 60 -10.91 6.47 4.98
N LEU A 61 -11.65 5.38 5.24
CA LEU A 61 -13.07 5.46 5.60
C LEU A 61 -13.26 6.30 6.86
N ASP A 62 -12.52 6.00 7.93
CA ASP A 62 -12.63 6.72 9.19
C ASP A 62 -12.26 8.20 9.03
N TYR A 63 -11.19 8.49 8.28
CA TYR A 63 -10.80 9.84 7.93
C TYR A 63 -11.92 10.59 7.21
N PHE A 64 -12.47 10.00 6.13
CA PHE A 64 -13.51 10.65 5.35
C PHE A 64 -14.78 10.89 6.18
N ARG A 65 -15.17 9.92 7.01
CA ARG A 65 -16.27 10.07 7.97
C ARG A 65 -16.04 11.25 8.92
N SER A 66 -14.83 11.41 9.46
CA SER A 66 -14.51 12.54 10.34
C SER A 66 -14.62 13.89 9.62
N CYS A 67 -14.22 13.97 8.35
CA CYS A 67 -14.42 15.16 7.52
C CYS A 67 -15.93 15.46 7.32
N CYS A 68 -16.73 14.44 7.00
CA CYS A 68 -18.19 14.61 6.86
C CYS A 68 -18.87 15.02 8.18
N GLN A 69 -18.38 14.56 9.33
CA GLN A 69 -18.87 14.97 10.64
C GLN A 69 -18.58 16.44 10.92
N ILE A 70 -17.37 16.92 10.60
CA ILE A 70 -16.99 18.34 10.72
C ILE A 70 -17.92 19.21 9.88
N TYR A 71 -18.14 18.82 8.61
CA TYR A 71 -19.07 19.54 7.74
C TYR A 71 -20.52 19.52 8.22
N SER A 72 -21.00 18.38 8.68
CA SER A 72 -22.35 18.26 9.23
C SER A 72 -22.51 19.17 10.45
N TYR A 73 -21.46 19.30 11.27
CA TYR A 73 -21.43 20.23 12.38
C TYR A 73 -21.51 21.69 11.92
N ASP A 74 -20.71 22.09 10.91
CA ASP A 74 -20.77 23.43 10.33
C ASP A 74 -22.15 23.77 9.78
N LEU A 75 -22.82 22.84 9.09
CA LEU A 75 -24.21 23.02 8.63
C LEU A 75 -25.19 23.24 9.79
N ILE A 76 -25.04 22.47 10.88
CA ILE A 76 -25.89 22.62 12.08
C ILE A 76 -25.66 24.00 12.72
N ILE A 77 -24.41 24.45 12.83
CA ILE A 77 -24.07 25.76 13.39
C ILE A 77 -24.56 26.89 12.49
N LEU A 78 -24.40 26.79 11.18
CA LEU A 78 -24.92 27.76 10.22
C LEU A 78 -26.43 27.90 10.37
N LYS A 79 -27.16 26.78 10.44
CA LYS A 79 -28.62 26.79 10.66
C LYS A 79 -29.03 27.43 11.98
N LYS A 80 -28.24 27.26 13.04
CA LYS A 80 -28.53 27.80 14.38
C LYS A 80 -28.13 29.27 14.56
N THR A 81 -27.04 29.69 13.92
CA THR A 81 -26.37 30.97 14.24
C THR A 81 -26.28 31.93 13.06
N GLY A 82 -26.52 31.45 11.84
CA GLY A 82 -26.28 32.20 10.61
C GLY A 82 -24.80 32.40 10.27
N LYS A 83 -23.88 31.77 11.01
CA LYS A 83 -22.43 31.89 10.81
C LYS A 83 -21.85 30.57 10.33
N TRP A 84 -21.04 30.63 9.27
CA TRP A 84 -20.26 29.51 8.76
C TRP A 84 -18.97 29.34 9.57
N HIS A 85 -18.47 28.10 9.64
CA HIS A 85 -17.15 27.73 10.15
C HIS A 85 -16.83 28.26 11.55
N GLN A 86 -17.38 27.60 12.56
CA GLN A 86 -17.04 27.86 13.97
C GLN A 86 -16.17 26.74 14.54
N SER A 87 -15.62 26.96 15.74
CA SER A 87 -14.83 25.94 16.44
C SER A 87 -15.61 24.63 16.50
N VAL A 88 -15.05 23.60 15.88
CA VAL A 88 -15.51 22.22 16.01
C VAL A 88 -15.23 21.73 17.44
N PRO A 89 -15.94 20.70 17.93
CA PRO A 89 -15.61 20.07 19.19
C PRO A 89 -14.17 19.54 19.20
N GLU A 90 -13.43 19.78 20.29
CA GLU A 90 -12.01 19.41 20.40
C GLU A 90 -11.78 17.92 20.13
N GLU A 91 -12.65 17.04 20.65
CA GLU A 91 -12.58 15.60 20.42
C GLU A 91 -12.64 15.25 18.92
N LEU A 92 -13.52 15.90 18.16
CA LEU A 92 -13.65 15.67 16.72
C LEU A 92 -12.41 16.19 15.96
N ASN A 93 -11.86 17.32 16.40
CA ASN A 93 -10.63 17.88 15.86
C ASN A 93 -9.43 16.93 16.08
N ASP A 94 -9.28 16.39 17.28
CA ASP A 94 -8.21 15.45 17.63
C ASP A 94 -8.31 14.13 16.85
N ILE A 95 -9.53 13.61 16.70
CA ILE A 95 -9.81 12.43 15.87
C ILE A 95 -9.40 12.70 14.42
N ASN A 96 -9.86 13.81 13.83
CA ASN A 96 -9.54 14.15 12.45
C ASN A 96 -8.04 14.36 12.24
N ARG A 97 -7.36 15.03 13.17
CA ARG A 97 -5.90 15.24 13.13
C ARG A 97 -5.14 13.91 13.18
N THR A 98 -5.54 13.00 14.07
CA THR A 98 -4.92 11.68 14.21
C THR A 98 -5.10 10.85 12.94
N LEU A 99 -6.32 10.83 12.39
CA LEU A 99 -6.62 10.12 11.14
C LEU A 99 -5.86 10.73 9.96
N THR A 100 -5.80 12.05 9.86
CA THR A 100 -5.03 12.78 8.83
C THR A 100 -3.56 12.36 8.84
N ALA A 101 -2.94 12.28 10.02
CA ALA A 101 -1.56 11.82 10.16
C ALA A 101 -1.42 10.34 9.73
N LYS A 102 -2.32 9.47 10.20
CA LYS A 102 -2.31 8.04 9.88
C LYS A 102 -2.39 7.79 8.37
N ILE A 103 -3.38 8.37 7.68
CA ILE A 103 -3.52 8.18 6.23
C ILE A 103 -2.33 8.76 5.47
N SER A 104 -1.74 9.87 5.94
CA SER A 104 -0.59 10.48 5.27
C SER A 104 0.62 9.54 5.25
N ILE A 105 0.83 8.80 6.34
CA ILE A 105 1.89 7.79 6.45
C ILE A 105 1.58 6.58 5.56
N LEU A 106 0.36 6.05 5.65
CA LEU A 106 -0.05 4.86 4.89
C LEU A 106 -0.02 5.10 3.38
N ILE A 107 -0.43 6.29 2.91
CA ILE A 107 -0.35 6.67 1.49
C ILE A 107 1.10 6.60 0.98
N GLN A 108 2.11 7.02 1.76
CA GLN A 108 3.50 6.92 1.30
C GLN A 108 4.02 5.48 1.19
N ARG A 109 3.38 4.52 1.86
CA ARG A 109 3.78 3.11 1.84
C ARG A 109 3.25 2.34 0.63
N ILE A 110 2.23 2.88 -0.05
CA ILE A 110 1.68 2.30 -1.29
C ILE A 110 2.75 2.33 -2.37
N SER A 111 3.07 1.18 -2.97
CA SER A 111 4.09 1.08 -4.02
C SER A 111 3.64 1.64 -5.37
N ASP A 112 2.35 1.58 -5.67
CA ASP A 112 1.76 2.09 -6.91
C ASP A 112 1.70 3.64 -6.88
N ASP A 113 2.44 4.29 -7.78
CA ASP A 113 2.54 5.74 -7.84
C ASP A 113 1.25 6.43 -8.34
N GLU A 114 0.48 5.77 -9.21
CA GLU A 114 -0.77 6.31 -9.74
C GLU A 114 -1.83 6.29 -8.64
N LEU A 115 -2.00 5.15 -7.97
CA LEU A 115 -2.87 5.03 -6.80
C LEU A 115 -2.46 6.02 -5.70
N ARG A 116 -1.16 6.14 -5.41
CA ARG A 116 -0.63 7.10 -4.43
C ARG A 116 -1.01 8.54 -4.80
N THR A 117 -0.98 8.88 -6.08
CA THR A 117 -1.36 10.21 -6.57
C THR A 117 -2.86 10.47 -6.39
N SER A 118 -3.70 9.51 -6.76
CA SER A 118 -5.16 9.59 -6.57
C SER A 118 -5.55 9.73 -5.09
N LEU A 119 -4.91 8.97 -4.20
CA LEU A 119 -5.09 9.09 -2.75
C LEU A 119 -4.72 10.48 -2.21
N LYS A 120 -3.62 11.07 -2.70
CA LYS A 120 -3.20 12.42 -2.33
C LYS A 120 -4.19 13.48 -2.83
N ALA A 121 -4.71 13.32 -4.05
CA ALA A 121 -5.74 14.20 -4.59
C ALA A 121 -7.03 14.13 -3.75
N PHE A 122 -7.48 12.92 -3.40
CA PHE A 122 -8.63 12.74 -2.52
C PHE A 122 -8.43 13.37 -1.13
N LYS A 123 -7.25 13.20 -0.52
CA LYS A 123 -6.93 13.88 0.74
C LYS A 123 -6.95 15.41 0.58
N SER A 124 -6.45 15.92 -0.54
CA SER A 124 -6.45 17.35 -0.84
C SER A 124 -7.88 17.90 -0.91
N ILE A 125 -8.79 17.22 -1.61
CA ILE A 125 -10.20 17.66 -1.68
C ILE A 125 -10.88 17.64 -0.31
N CYS A 126 -10.59 16.64 0.53
CA CYS A 126 -11.07 16.61 1.92
C CYS A 126 -10.49 17.73 2.79
N THR A 127 -9.29 18.22 2.47
CA THR A 127 -8.69 19.37 3.16
C THR A 127 -9.36 20.68 2.72
N GLN A 128 -9.60 20.87 1.41
CA GLN A 128 -10.33 22.03 0.89
C GLN A 128 -11.75 22.09 1.42
N PHE A 129 -12.39 20.92 1.55
CA PHE A 129 -13.68 20.76 2.18
C PHE A 129 -13.74 21.34 3.61
N GLY A 130 -12.72 21.06 4.44
CA GLY A 130 -12.63 21.61 5.80
C GLY A 130 -12.19 23.07 5.89
N LEU A 131 -11.69 23.66 4.79
CA LEU A 131 -11.20 25.04 4.73
C LEU A 131 -12.13 25.97 3.95
N ALA A 132 -13.23 25.46 3.42
CA ALA A 132 -14.17 26.22 2.59
C ALA A 132 -14.69 27.47 3.31
N GLU A 133 -14.77 28.58 2.59
CA GLU A 133 -15.14 29.88 3.17
C GLU A 133 -16.66 30.02 3.41
N ASN A 134 -17.45 29.17 2.75
CA ASN A 134 -18.91 29.18 2.82
C ASN A 134 -19.49 27.79 2.54
N ASP A 135 -20.78 27.63 2.85
CA ASP A 135 -21.53 26.38 2.72
C ASP A 135 -21.65 25.90 1.26
N ARG A 136 -21.73 26.83 0.31
CA ARG A 136 -21.82 26.51 -1.12
C ARG A 136 -20.53 25.87 -1.62
N GLU A 137 -19.39 26.47 -1.30
CA GLU A 137 -18.07 25.93 -1.63
C GLU A 137 -17.84 24.58 -0.94
N ALA A 138 -18.17 24.49 0.36
CA ALA A 138 -18.08 23.24 1.11
C ALA A 138 -18.94 22.13 0.49
N SER A 139 -20.15 22.48 0.02
CA SER A 139 -21.04 21.53 -0.68
C SER A 139 -20.45 21.06 -2.01
N MET A 140 -19.78 21.92 -2.76
CA MET A 140 -19.11 21.54 -4.00
C MET A 140 -17.97 20.55 -3.73
N TYR A 141 -17.11 20.86 -2.76
CA TYR A 141 -16.02 19.97 -2.36
C TYR A 141 -16.52 18.67 -1.75
N HIS A 142 -17.60 18.68 -0.98
CA HIS A 142 -18.23 17.48 -0.45
C HIS A 142 -18.73 16.55 -1.56
N MET A 143 -19.42 17.09 -2.58
CA MET A 143 -19.87 16.29 -3.72
C MET A 143 -18.70 15.69 -4.50
N GLN A 144 -17.63 16.47 -4.70
CA GLN A 144 -16.42 15.97 -5.35
C GLN A 144 -15.74 14.89 -4.50
N ALA A 145 -15.62 15.09 -3.19
CA ALA A 145 -15.01 14.12 -2.29
C ALA A 145 -15.77 12.79 -2.26
N LEU A 146 -17.11 12.80 -2.34
CA LEU A 146 -17.91 11.58 -2.45
C LEU A 146 -17.54 10.77 -3.72
N SER A 147 -17.49 11.44 -4.88
CA SER A 147 -17.09 10.81 -6.14
C SER A 147 -15.66 10.30 -6.09
N ASP A 148 -14.73 11.11 -5.58
CA ASP A 148 -13.31 10.74 -5.50
C ASP A 148 -13.07 9.58 -4.52
N TYR A 149 -13.86 9.51 -3.44
CA TYR A 149 -13.80 8.40 -2.47
C TYR A 149 -14.19 7.06 -3.11
N GLU A 150 -15.24 7.04 -3.92
CA GLU A 150 -15.66 5.84 -4.66
C GLU A 150 -14.54 5.38 -5.62
N ASN A 151 -13.99 6.32 -6.39
CA ASN A 151 -12.91 6.05 -7.34
C ASN A 151 -11.67 5.48 -6.64
N VAL A 152 -11.23 6.11 -5.55
CA VAL A 152 -10.04 5.67 -4.81
C VAL A 152 -10.24 4.31 -4.15
N ASN A 153 -11.44 4.00 -3.66
CA ASN A 153 -11.75 2.67 -3.12
C ASN A 153 -11.68 1.58 -4.18
N GLU A 154 -12.15 1.85 -5.40
CA GLU A 154 -12.03 0.90 -6.50
C GLU A 154 -10.56 0.65 -6.86
N LEU A 155 -9.75 1.72 -6.97
CA LEU A 155 -8.30 1.58 -7.22
C LEU A 155 -7.59 0.82 -6.09
N LEU A 156 -7.94 1.07 -4.82
CA LEU A 156 -7.43 0.29 -3.69
C LEU A 156 -7.81 -1.19 -3.80
N GLY A 157 -9.04 -1.49 -4.20
CA GLY A 157 -9.51 -2.85 -4.41
C GLY A 157 -8.76 -3.56 -5.56
N GLN A 158 -8.45 -2.84 -6.64
CA GLN A 158 -7.65 -3.35 -7.75
C GLN A 158 -6.22 -3.64 -7.30
N ALA A 159 -5.56 -2.69 -6.62
CA ALA A 159 -4.21 -2.87 -6.08
C ALA A 159 -4.16 -4.00 -5.05
N LEU A 160 -5.20 -4.18 -4.23
CA LEU A 160 -5.26 -5.31 -3.30
C LEU A 160 -5.26 -6.64 -4.04
N ARG A 161 -6.05 -6.75 -5.13
CA ARG A 161 -6.16 -7.97 -5.93
C ARG A 161 -4.84 -8.35 -6.61
N THR A 162 -4.04 -7.37 -7.03
CA THR A 162 -2.73 -7.64 -7.63
C THR A 162 -1.71 -8.19 -6.62
N THR A 163 -1.88 -7.95 -5.31
CA THR A 163 -1.00 -8.54 -4.29
C THR A 163 -1.16 -10.05 -4.11
N TYR A 164 -2.23 -10.66 -4.65
CA TYR A 164 -2.45 -12.12 -4.59
C TYR A 164 -1.93 -12.86 -5.82
N LEU A 165 -1.54 -12.12 -6.87
CA LEU A 165 -0.95 -12.65 -8.10
C LEU A 165 0.56 -12.78 -7.94
#